data_AF-A0A2D8BAW6-F1
#
_entry.id   AF-A0A2D8BAW6-F1
#
_cell.length_a   1.000
_cell.length_b   1.000
_cell.length_c   1.000
_cell.angle_alpha   90.00
_cell.angle_beta   90.00
_cell.angle_gamma   90.00
#
_symmetry.space_group_name_H-M   'P 1'
#
loop_
_entity.id
_entity.type
_entity.pdbx_description
1 polymer ?
#
loop_
_entity_poly.entity_id
_entity_poly.type
_entity_poly.pdbx_seq_one_letter_code
_entity_poly.pdbx_strand_id
1 'polypeptide(L)'
;MRIWRALKASGAGALRDGVYVLPRSEVASAVFEEQAQAVAAIGGSAQIVGFDSTGPAQQAELERLFDRSKDYASLFEKLDASKAGFARVDEIEARRLLAAVRRETAALAAIDYFPGAARLHIEQALADAEALANRRFSPDEPHAASGHVVPCDRAEFQGCTWATRRRLWVDRVASAWLIRRFIAPDACFLWF
;
A
#
# COMPACT_ATOMS: atom_id res chain seq x y z
N MET A 1 20.82 -13.41 -15.47
CA MET A 1 20.21 -13.24 -14.13
C MET A 1 19.50 -11.89 -13.92
N ARG A 2 20.03 -10.75 -14.42
CA ARG A 2 19.43 -9.41 -14.16
C ARG A 2 18.13 -9.14 -14.94
N ILE A 3 18.08 -9.50 -16.23
CA ILE A 3 16.92 -9.25 -17.12
C ILE A 3 15.65 -9.97 -16.65
N TRP A 4 15.76 -11.29 -16.39
CA TRP A 4 14.64 -12.08 -15.84
C TRP A 4 14.09 -11.49 -14.53
N ARG A 5 14.96 -11.02 -13.63
CA ARG A 5 14.52 -10.41 -12.37
C ARG A 5 13.77 -9.11 -12.60
N ALA A 6 14.19 -8.28 -13.55
CA ALA A 6 13.48 -7.05 -13.90
C ALA A 6 12.10 -7.33 -14.51
N LEU A 7 12.01 -8.30 -15.45
CA LEU A 7 10.74 -8.74 -16.03
C LEU A 7 9.80 -9.33 -14.98
N LYS A 8 10.33 -10.14 -14.05
CA LYS A 8 9.55 -10.66 -12.93
C LYS A 8 9.09 -9.53 -11.99
N ALA A 9 9.95 -8.56 -11.72
CA ALA A 9 9.64 -7.42 -10.85
C ALA A 9 8.60 -6.47 -11.47
N SER A 10 8.46 -6.43 -12.80
CA SER A 10 7.37 -5.71 -13.47
C SER A 10 6.08 -6.51 -13.56
N GLY A 11 6.04 -7.76 -13.07
CA GLY A 11 4.88 -8.65 -13.20
C GLY A 11 4.63 -9.14 -14.62
N ALA A 12 5.65 -9.20 -15.49
CA ALA A 12 5.50 -9.72 -16.84
C ALA A 12 5.03 -11.18 -16.83
N GLY A 13 4.01 -11.49 -17.62
CA GLY A 13 3.54 -12.84 -17.85
C GLY A 13 4.47 -13.58 -18.81
N ALA A 14 4.85 -14.82 -18.51
CA ALA A 14 5.62 -15.66 -19.42
C ALA A 14 4.67 -16.42 -20.34
N LEU A 15 4.66 -16.08 -21.63
CA LEU A 15 3.82 -16.76 -22.62
C LEU A 15 4.45 -18.10 -23.04
N ARG A 16 5.79 -18.11 -23.18
CA ARG A 16 6.65 -19.27 -23.40
C ARG A 16 8.09 -18.89 -23.11
N ASP A 17 9.01 -19.84 -23.21
CA ASP A 17 10.44 -19.58 -23.01
C ASP A 17 10.93 -18.42 -23.89
N GLY A 18 11.45 -17.38 -23.23
CA GLY A 18 11.98 -16.18 -23.89
C GLY A 18 10.93 -15.18 -24.39
N VAL A 19 9.63 -15.43 -24.20
CA VAL A 19 8.56 -14.51 -24.62
C VAL A 19 7.75 -14.06 -23.41
N TYR A 20 7.76 -12.74 -23.19
CA TYR A 20 7.10 -12.10 -22.08
C TYR A 20 6.07 -11.10 -22.57
N VAL A 21 4.99 -10.96 -21.83
CA VAL A 21 3.89 -10.06 -22.15
C VAL A 21 3.58 -9.17 -20.96
N LEU A 22 3.20 -7.93 -21.26
CA LEU A 22 2.66 -6.95 -20.33
C LEU A 22 1.48 -6.24 -20.99
N PRO A 23 0.45 -5.84 -20.23
CA PRO A 23 -0.61 -4.99 -20.76
C PRO A 23 -0.04 -3.66 -21.26
N ARG A 24 -0.54 -3.22 -22.41
CA ARG A 24 -0.02 -2.04 -23.12
C ARG A 24 -0.13 -0.79 -22.22
N SER A 25 1.01 -0.20 -21.89
CA SER A 25 1.13 1.02 -21.11
C SER A 25 2.51 1.65 -21.32
N GLU A 26 2.67 2.94 -21.03
CA GLU A 26 3.98 3.62 -21.12
C GLU A 26 5.02 2.96 -20.21
N VAL A 27 4.61 2.54 -19.01
CA VAL A 27 5.47 1.82 -18.06
C VAL A 27 5.94 0.49 -18.64
N ALA A 28 5.04 -0.28 -19.25
CA ALA A 28 5.40 -1.56 -19.86
C ALA A 28 6.37 -1.39 -21.04
N SER A 29 6.16 -0.37 -21.88
CA SER A 29 7.08 -0.05 -22.97
C SER A 29 8.48 0.28 -22.45
N ALA A 30 8.59 1.15 -21.46
CA ALA A 30 9.88 1.53 -20.87
C ALA A 30 10.61 0.32 -20.26
N VAL A 31 9.88 -0.56 -19.55
CA VAL A 31 10.46 -1.81 -19.00
C VAL A 31 11.04 -2.67 -20.12
N PHE A 32 10.29 -2.92 -21.19
CA PHE A 32 10.77 -3.77 -22.29
C PHE A 32 11.92 -3.14 -23.06
N GLU A 33 11.91 -1.82 -23.28
CA GLU A 33 13.02 -1.10 -23.93
C GLU A 33 14.31 -1.22 -23.12
N GLU A 34 14.26 -1.00 -21.80
CA GLU A 34 15.42 -1.18 -20.92
C GLU A 34 15.96 -2.62 -21.02
N GLN A 35 15.07 -3.62 -21.00
CA GLN A 35 15.49 -5.02 -21.08
C GLN A 35 16.03 -5.37 -22.46
N ALA A 36 15.47 -4.83 -23.54
CA ALA A 36 15.97 -5.04 -24.90
C ALA A 36 17.37 -4.46 -25.08
N GLN A 37 17.63 -3.26 -24.54
CA GLN A 37 18.97 -2.67 -24.53
C GLN A 37 19.95 -3.52 -23.72
N ALA A 38 19.55 -4.02 -22.55
CA ALA A 38 20.38 -4.90 -21.73
C ALA A 38 20.71 -6.22 -22.44
N VAL A 39 19.78 -6.79 -23.22
CA VAL A 39 20.01 -7.98 -24.05
C VAL A 39 20.99 -7.68 -25.19
N ALA A 40 20.82 -6.56 -25.89
CA ALA A 40 21.73 -6.14 -26.96
C ALA A 40 23.17 -5.91 -26.45
N ALA A 41 23.32 -5.33 -25.25
CA ALA A 41 24.63 -5.07 -24.65
C ALA A 41 25.45 -6.33 -24.37
N ILE A 42 24.81 -7.49 -24.25
CA ILE A 42 25.48 -8.79 -24.06
C ILE A 42 25.54 -9.63 -25.35
N GLY A 43 25.30 -9.00 -26.51
CA GLY A 43 25.34 -9.64 -27.83
C GLY A 43 24.09 -10.48 -28.17
N GLY A 44 23.03 -10.37 -27.37
CA GLY A 44 21.74 -11.00 -27.66
C GLY A 44 20.87 -10.17 -28.61
N SER A 45 19.70 -10.70 -28.95
CA SER A 45 18.67 -9.97 -29.68
C SER A 45 17.34 -10.02 -28.93
N ALA A 46 16.59 -8.92 -28.99
CA ALA A 46 15.24 -8.80 -28.44
C ALA A 46 14.38 -7.98 -29.40
N GLN A 47 13.09 -8.31 -29.48
CA GLN A 47 12.11 -7.61 -30.30
C GLN A 47 10.91 -7.26 -29.44
N ILE A 48 10.40 -6.05 -29.58
CA ILE A 48 9.21 -5.57 -28.87
C ILE A 48 8.09 -5.47 -29.91
N VAL A 49 7.00 -6.21 -29.69
CA VAL A 49 5.88 -6.28 -30.62
C VAL A 49 4.59 -5.99 -29.87
N GLY A 50 3.88 -4.97 -30.30
CA GLY A 50 2.50 -4.73 -29.87
C GLY A 50 1.54 -5.65 -30.63
N PHE A 51 0.62 -6.28 -29.92
CA PHE A 51 -0.46 -7.06 -30.52
C PHE A 51 -1.75 -6.88 -29.71
N ASP A 52 -2.87 -7.25 -30.31
CA ASP A 52 -4.18 -7.34 -29.67
C ASP A 52 -4.66 -8.81 -29.70
N SER A 53 -5.48 -9.21 -28.73
CA SER A 53 -6.06 -10.56 -28.73
C SER A 53 -6.96 -10.76 -29.94
N THR A 54 -6.93 -11.94 -30.55
CA THR A 54 -7.79 -12.30 -31.70
C THR A 54 -9.25 -12.58 -31.32
N GLY A 55 -9.54 -12.74 -30.02
CA GLY A 55 -10.90 -12.90 -29.50
C GLY A 55 -10.94 -13.17 -27.99
N PRO A 56 -12.15 -13.32 -27.41
CA PRO A 56 -12.34 -13.42 -25.96
C PRO A 56 -11.62 -14.61 -25.31
N ALA A 57 -11.52 -15.74 -26.01
CA ALA A 57 -10.83 -16.93 -25.50
C ALA A 57 -9.31 -16.69 -25.31
N GLN A 58 -8.67 -16.04 -26.28
CA GLN A 58 -7.25 -15.70 -26.19
C GLN A 58 -7.01 -14.61 -25.16
N GLN A 59 -7.91 -13.63 -25.06
CA GLN A 59 -7.86 -12.61 -24.02
C GLN A 59 -7.85 -13.24 -22.61
N ALA A 60 -8.77 -14.17 -22.34
CA ALA A 60 -8.83 -14.88 -21.06
C ALA A 60 -7.60 -15.77 -20.79
N GLU A 61 -6.92 -16.28 -21.83
CA GLU A 61 -5.65 -16.98 -21.68
C GLU A 61 -4.50 -16.03 -21.30
N LEU A 62 -4.43 -14.86 -21.93
CA LEU A 62 -3.44 -13.84 -21.61
C LEU A 62 -3.64 -13.29 -20.21
N GLU A 63 -4.88 -12.97 -19.83
CA GLU A 63 -5.23 -12.47 -18.50
C GLU A 63 -4.84 -13.45 -17.38
N ARG A 64 -4.97 -14.77 -17.62
CA ARG A 64 -4.55 -15.81 -16.65
C ARG A 64 -3.05 -15.76 -16.31
N LEU A 65 -2.20 -15.23 -17.18
CA LEU A 65 -0.76 -15.04 -16.89
C LEU A 65 -0.51 -14.00 -15.79
N PHE A 66 -1.52 -13.16 -15.52
CA PHE A 66 -1.48 -12.08 -14.54
C PHE A 66 -2.29 -12.40 -13.29
N ASP A 67 -2.82 -13.62 -13.14
CA ASP A 67 -3.52 -14.01 -11.91
C ASP A 67 -2.56 -13.97 -10.71
N ARG A 68 -2.86 -13.10 -9.74
CA ARG A 68 -2.14 -12.92 -8.48
C ARG A 68 -2.88 -13.51 -7.28
N SER A 69 -3.95 -14.27 -7.49
CA SER A 69 -4.78 -14.80 -6.41
C SER A 69 -3.97 -15.62 -5.40
N LYS A 70 -2.97 -16.40 -5.85
CA LYS A 70 -2.08 -17.16 -4.96
C LYS A 70 -1.14 -16.26 -4.16
N ASP A 71 -0.59 -15.22 -4.78
CA ASP A 71 0.29 -14.28 -4.10
C ASP A 71 -0.47 -13.51 -3.00
N TYR A 72 -1.70 -13.08 -3.31
CA TYR A 72 -2.60 -12.48 -2.31
C TYR A 72 -2.98 -13.47 -1.20
N ALA A 73 -3.24 -14.74 -1.52
CA ALA A 73 -3.50 -15.77 -0.52
C ALA A 73 -2.31 -15.95 0.45
N SER A 74 -1.06 -15.93 -0.06
CA SER A 74 0.13 -15.95 0.80
C SER A 74 0.27 -14.68 1.67
N LEU A 75 -0.14 -13.52 1.18
CA LEU A 75 -0.19 -12.29 2.00
C LEU A 75 -1.25 -12.39 3.10
N PHE A 76 -2.38 -13.02 2.81
CA PHE A 76 -3.41 -13.33 3.80
C PHE A 76 -2.87 -14.20 4.93
N GLU A 77 -2.21 -15.31 4.60
CA GLU A 77 -1.59 -16.20 5.59
C GLU A 77 -0.57 -15.45 6.47
N LYS A 78 0.27 -14.59 5.86
CA LYS A 78 1.21 -13.74 6.59
C LYS A 78 0.50 -12.76 7.51
N LEU A 79 -0.59 -12.15 7.07
CA LEU A 79 -1.38 -11.20 7.86
C LEU A 79 -2.01 -11.90 9.06
N ASP A 80 -2.61 -13.07 8.86
CA ASP A 80 -3.25 -13.85 9.93
C ASP A 80 -2.22 -14.36 10.95
N ALA A 81 -1.05 -14.82 10.48
CA ALA A 81 0.06 -15.16 11.37
C ALA A 81 0.53 -13.94 12.19
N SER A 82 0.58 -12.76 11.58
CA SER A 82 0.93 -11.51 12.27
C SER A 82 -0.13 -11.14 13.33
N LYS A 83 -1.42 -11.24 12.99
CA LYS A 83 -2.54 -10.99 13.91
C LYS A 83 -2.50 -11.92 15.14
N ALA A 84 -2.22 -13.21 14.95
CA ALA A 84 -2.08 -14.16 16.06
C ALA A 84 -0.93 -13.78 17.01
N GLY A 85 0.13 -13.15 16.48
CA GLY A 85 1.24 -12.61 17.25
C GLY A 85 0.95 -11.31 18.00
N PHE A 86 -0.06 -10.53 17.59
CA PHE A 86 -0.34 -9.20 18.16
C PHE A 86 -0.63 -9.21 19.67
N ALA A 87 -1.23 -10.28 20.18
CA ALA A 87 -1.48 -10.41 21.62
C ALA A 87 -0.18 -10.52 22.45
N ARG A 88 0.95 -10.86 21.82
CA ARG A 88 2.23 -11.19 22.47
C ARG A 88 3.33 -10.17 22.20
N VAL A 89 3.09 -9.18 21.35
CA VAL A 89 4.08 -8.17 20.97
C VAL A 89 3.68 -6.78 21.47
N ASP A 90 4.67 -5.90 21.61
CA ASP A 90 4.42 -4.49 21.95
C ASP A 90 3.86 -3.68 20.76
N GLU A 91 3.48 -2.43 21.02
CA GLU A 91 2.91 -1.53 20.01
C GLU A 91 3.85 -1.32 18.81
N ILE A 92 5.16 -1.22 19.07
CA ILE A 92 6.15 -0.89 18.04
C ILE A 92 6.27 -2.05 17.07
N GLU A 93 6.42 -3.28 17.59
CA GLU A 93 6.55 -4.45 16.74
C GLU A 93 5.23 -4.77 16.01
N ALA A 94 4.07 -4.60 16.66
CA ALA A 94 2.77 -4.77 15.99
C ALA A 94 2.62 -3.82 14.78
N ARG A 95 2.96 -2.53 14.97
CA ARG A 95 2.95 -1.54 13.88
C ARG A 95 3.96 -1.86 12.78
N ARG A 96 5.14 -2.37 13.16
CA ARG A 96 6.18 -2.77 12.22
C ARG A 96 5.72 -3.92 11.32
N LEU A 97 5.09 -4.94 11.90
CA LEU A 97 4.53 -6.09 11.16
C LEU A 97 3.42 -5.66 10.21
N LEU A 98 2.46 -4.85 10.67
CA LEU A 98 1.39 -4.31 9.80
C LEU A 98 1.96 -3.49 8.64
N ALA A 99 2.93 -2.60 8.93
CA ALA A 99 3.57 -1.81 7.89
C ALA A 99 4.34 -2.67 6.88
N ALA A 100 4.91 -3.80 7.30
CA ALA A 100 5.56 -4.75 6.39
C ALA A 100 4.55 -5.40 5.43
N VAL A 101 3.46 -5.97 5.95
CA VAL A 101 2.41 -6.57 5.10
C VAL A 101 1.81 -5.54 4.17
N ARG A 102 1.52 -4.32 4.65
CA ARG A 102 1.02 -3.22 3.81
C ARG A 102 1.96 -2.88 2.65
N ARG A 103 3.28 -2.83 2.89
CA ARG A 103 4.26 -2.60 1.82
C ARG A 103 4.27 -3.73 0.81
N GLU A 104 4.21 -4.98 1.27
CA GLU A 104 4.18 -6.14 0.37
C GLU A 104 2.89 -6.17 -0.47
N THR A 105 1.73 -5.88 0.13
CA THR A 105 0.46 -5.73 -0.59
C THR A 105 0.51 -4.61 -1.62
N ALA A 106 1.06 -3.44 -1.27
CA ALA A 106 1.22 -2.33 -2.22
C ALA A 106 2.16 -2.68 -3.38
N ALA A 107 3.26 -3.41 -3.09
CA ALA A 107 4.19 -3.87 -4.12
C ALA A 107 3.54 -4.89 -5.07
N LEU A 108 2.72 -5.81 -4.55
CA LEU A 108 1.96 -6.75 -5.38
C LEU A 108 0.88 -6.03 -6.22
N ALA A 109 0.15 -5.09 -5.61
CA ALA A 109 -0.87 -4.29 -6.28
C ALA A 109 -0.29 -3.42 -7.41
N ALA A 110 0.97 -2.99 -7.32
CA ALA A 110 1.64 -2.22 -8.36
C ALA A 110 1.89 -3.03 -9.65
N ILE A 111 1.88 -4.36 -9.56
CA ILE A 111 2.07 -5.28 -10.70
C ILE A 111 0.84 -6.15 -10.96
N ASP A 112 -0.29 -5.78 -10.36
CA ASP A 112 -1.60 -6.40 -10.55
C ASP A 112 -2.38 -5.60 -11.60
N TYR A 113 -2.31 -6.07 -12.84
CA TYR A 113 -2.92 -5.40 -13.98
C TYR A 113 -4.41 -5.69 -14.14
N PHE A 114 -4.91 -6.73 -13.48
CA PHE A 114 -6.29 -7.19 -13.57
C PHE A 114 -6.82 -7.45 -12.15
N PRO A 115 -7.03 -6.38 -11.35
CA PRO A 115 -7.38 -6.52 -9.95
C PRO A 115 -8.73 -7.23 -9.79
N GLY A 116 -8.76 -8.20 -8.89
CA GLY A 116 -9.96 -9.01 -8.59
C GLY A 116 -10.33 -8.99 -7.10
N ALA A 117 -11.27 -9.88 -6.73
CA ALA A 117 -11.76 -9.99 -5.35
C ALA A 117 -10.65 -10.27 -4.33
N ALA A 118 -9.60 -11.03 -4.71
CA ALA A 118 -8.48 -11.33 -3.83
C ALA A 118 -7.76 -10.07 -3.33
N ARG A 119 -7.58 -9.07 -4.19
CA ARG A 119 -6.99 -7.77 -3.82
C ARG A 119 -7.88 -7.02 -2.83
N LEU A 120 -9.17 -6.91 -3.15
CA LEU A 120 -10.14 -6.22 -2.28
C LEU A 120 -10.19 -6.86 -0.89
N HIS A 121 -10.18 -8.19 -0.83
CA HIS A 121 -10.19 -8.92 0.43
C HIS A 121 -8.95 -8.60 1.27
N ILE A 122 -7.74 -8.61 0.70
CA ILE A 122 -6.52 -8.34 1.51
C ILE A 122 -6.47 -6.88 1.98
N GLU A 123 -6.92 -5.94 1.16
CA GLU A 123 -6.99 -4.52 1.51
C GLU A 123 -7.96 -4.32 2.69
N GLN A 124 -9.14 -4.95 2.65
CA GLN A 124 -10.09 -4.94 3.77
C GLN A 124 -9.51 -5.60 5.02
N ALA A 125 -8.90 -6.78 4.88
CA ALA A 125 -8.34 -7.52 6.00
C ALA A 125 -7.18 -6.77 6.68
N LEU A 126 -6.40 -5.99 5.92
CA LEU A 126 -5.38 -5.07 6.42
C LEU A 126 -6.02 -3.91 7.20
N ALA A 127 -7.04 -3.26 6.64
CA ALA A 127 -7.75 -2.17 7.32
C ALA A 127 -8.34 -2.63 8.67
N ASP A 128 -8.94 -3.83 8.70
CA ASP A 128 -9.47 -4.42 9.93
C ASP A 128 -8.37 -4.72 10.95
N ALA A 129 -7.20 -5.17 10.49
CA ALA A 129 -6.03 -5.44 11.33
C ALA A 129 -5.47 -4.15 11.95
N GLU A 130 -5.36 -3.09 11.16
CA GLU A 130 -4.95 -1.77 11.60
C GLU A 130 -5.94 -1.20 12.63
N ALA A 131 -7.25 -1.34 12.39
CA ALA A 131 -8.28 -0.93 13.33
C ALA A 131 -8.22 -1.71 14.66
N LEU A 132 -7.93 -3.02 14.61
CA LEU A 132 -7.75 -3.83 15.82
C LEU A 132 -6.52 -3.38 16.63
N ALA A 133 -5.38 -3.15 15.95
CA ALA A 133 -4.18 -2.67 16.60
C ALA A 133 -4.40 -1.29 17.24
N ASN A 134 -5.11 -0.39 16.55
CA ASN A 134 -5.42 0.94 17.08
C ASN A 134 -6.30 0.86 18.33
N ARG A 135 -7.37 0.05 18.32
CA ARG A 135 -8.20 -0.17 19.52
C ARG A 135 -7.40 -0.71 20.72
N ARG A 136 -6.38 -1.53 20.47
CA ARG A 136 -5.56 -2.14 21.52
C ARG A 136 -4.51 -1.20 22.09
N PHE A 137 -3.80 -0.48 21.23
CA PHE A 137 -2.63 0.34 21.63
C PHE A 137 -2.97 1.82 21.78
N SER A 138 -4.14 2.24 21.32
CA SER A 138 -4.59 3.63 21.38
C SER A 138 -6.11 3.66 21.59
N PRO A 139 -6.60 3.12 22.74
CA PRO A 139 -8.03 2.96 23.00
C PRO A 139 -8.79 4.30 23.03
N ASP A 140 -8.12 5.38 23.42
CA ASP A 140 -8.68 6.73 23.52
C ASP A 140 -8.51 7.56 22.23
N GLU A 141 -8.13 6.93 21.11
CA GLU A 141 -8.09 7.62 19.82
C GLU A 141 -9.52 8.00 19.39
N PRO A 142 -9.74 9.24 18.91
CA PRO A 142 -11.01 9.61 18.30
C PRO A 142 -11.22 8.74 17.06
N HIS A 143 -12.33 8.00 17.05
CA HIS A 143 -12.75 7.22 15.89
C HIS A 143 -13.71 8.06 15.04
N ALA A 144 -13.69 7.86 13.72
CA ALA A 144 -14.65 8.48 12.84
C ALA A 144 -16.08 8.12 13.30
N ALA A 145 -16.81 9.11 13.76
CA ALA A 145 -18.19 8.97 14.21
C ALA A 145 -19.06 9.91 13.37
N SER A 146 -20.17 9.38 12.88
CA SER A 146 -21.19 10.20 12.23
C SER A 146 -21.81 11.12 13.27
N GLY A 147 -21.63 12.43 13.10
CA GLY A 147 -22.12 13.43 14.04
C GLY A 147 -22.01 14.84 13.49
N HIS A 148 -22.85 15.74 14.01
CA HIS A 148 -22.77 17.15 13.68
C HIS A 148 -21.65 17.80 14.50
N VAL A 149 -20.66 18.39 13.82
CA VAL A 149 -19.60 19.16 14.49
C VAL A 149 -20.18 20.51 14.89
N VAL A 150 -20.30 20.75 16.20
CA VAL A 150 -20.76 22.03 16.73
C VAL A 150 -19.66 23.08 16.51
N PRO A 151 -19.93 24.20 15.84
CA PRO A 151 -18.96 25.30 15.73
C PRO A 151 -18.67 25.89 17.11
N CYS A 152 -17.40 26.09 17.44
CA CYS A 152 -16.99 26.78 18.66
C CYS A 152 -16.40 28.16 18.33
N ASP A 153 -16.53 29.12 19.26
CA ASP A 153 -15.88 30.42 19.11
C ASP A 153 -14.38 30.29 19.33
N ARG A 154 -13.59 30.75 18.36
CA ARG A 154 -12.13 30.77 18.43
C ARG A 154 -11.62 31.55 19.66
N ALA A 155 -12.32 32.60 20.08
CA ALA A 155 -11.89 33.43 21.21
C ALA A 155 -11.78 32.63 22.53
N GLU A 156 -12.61 31.60 22.69
CA GLU A 156 -12.63 30.74 23.89
C GLU A 156 -11.38 29.88 24.06
N PHE A 157 -10.59 29.71 22.99
CA PHE A 157 -9.41 28.82 22.97
C PHE A 157 -8.08 29.59 22.89
N GLN A 158 -8.11 30.92 22.95
CA GLN A 158 -6.90 31.74 23.02
C GLN A 158 -6.38 31.81 24.47
N GLY A 159 -5.05 31.77 24.65
CA GLY A 159 -4.43 31.79 25.98
C GLY A 159 -4.54 30.50 26.78
N CYS A 160 -5.21 29.47 26.27
CA CYS A 160 -5.28 28.15 26.89
C CYS A 160 -3.96 27.38 26.74
N THR A 161 -3.68 26.51 27.71
CA THR A 161 -2.64 25.47 27.57
C THR A 161 -3.26 24.21 26.98
N TRP A 162 -2.71 23.75 25.86
CA TRP A 162 -3.20 22.61 25.11
C TRP A 162 -2.49 21.34 25.57
N ALA A 163 -3.22 20.44 26.23
CA ALA A 163 -2.66 19.17 26.69
C ALA A 163 -2.80 18.09 25.60
N THR A 164 -1.75 17.29 25.41
CA THR A 164 -1.79 16.10 24.55
C THR A 164 -0.75 15.07 25.00
N ARG A 165 -0.76 13.86 24.43
CA ARG A 165 0.09 12.75 24.86
C ARG A 165 1.51 12.82 24.29
N ARG A 166 2.50 12.22 24.96
CA ARG A 166 3.92 12.20 24.56
C ARG A 166 4.19 11.43 23.28
N ARG A 167 3.42 10.37 23.01
CA ARG A 167 3.57 9.50 21.83
C ARG A 167 2.68 9.99 20.69
N LEU A 168 3.15 11.06 20.05
CA LEU A 168 2.40 11.74 19.01
C LEU A 168 2.38 10.97 17.70
N TRP A 169 1.21 10.98 17.07
CA TRP A 169 1.02 10.56 15.70
C TRP A 169 0.92 11.80 14.78
N VAL A 170 0.96 11.56 13.47
CA VAL A 170 1.03 12.64 12.46
C VAL A 170 -0.15 13.60 12.54
N ASP A 171 -1.34 13.11 12.91
CA ASP A 171 -2.57 13.86 13.12
C ASP A 171 -2.45 14.85 14.30
N ARG A 172 -1.80 14.45 15.41
CA ARG A 172 -1.62 15.32 16.58
C ARG A 172 -0.59 16.42 16.32
N VAL A 173 0.45 16.11 15.54
CA VAL A 173 1.41 17.12 15.07
C VAL A 173 0.73 18.09 14.10
N ALA A 174 -0.06 17.58 13.15
CA ALA A 174 -0.85 18.41 12.24
C ALA A 174 -1.88 19.29 12.98
N SER A 175 -2.50 18.75 14.03
CA SER A 175 -3.43 19.49 14.90
C SER A 175 -2.72 20.62 15.64
N ALA A 176 -1.53 20.37 16.20
CA ALA A 176 -0.76 21.41 16.87
C ALA A 176 -0.35 22.55 15.91
N TRP A 177 0.02 22.19 14.67
CA TRP A 177 0.26 23.17 13.60
C TRP A 177 -1.00 23.97 13.26
N LEU A 178 -2.15 23.30 13.07
CA LEU A 178 -3.42 23.94 12.76
C LEU A 178 -3.85 24.91 13.87
N ILE A 179 -3.75 24.49 15.12
CA ILE A 179 -4.06 25.32 16.30
C ILE A 179 -3.20 26.59 16.28
N ARG A 180 -1.88 26.45 16.14
CA ARG A 180 -0.97 27.60 16.08
C ARG A 180 -1.22 28.51 14.89
N ARG A 181 -1.62 27.94 13.74
CA ARG A 181 -1.79 28.73 12.52
C ARG A 181 -3.11 29.50 12.49
N PHE A 182 -4.19 28.91 12.98
CA PHE A 182 -5.55 29.41 12.73
C PHE A 182 -6.36 29.75 13.98
N ILE A 183 -6.02 29.17 15.14
CA ILE A 183 -6.84 29.27 16.37
C ILE A 183 -6.14 30.16 17.39
N ALA A 184 -4.95 29.76 17.85
CA ALA A 184 -4.19 30.38 18.92
C ALA A 184 -2.71 30.45 18.56
N PRO A 185 -2.24 31.58 17.97
CA PRO A 185 -0.84 31.76 17.58
C PRO A 185 0.17 31.49 18.70
N ASP A 186 -0.18 31.91 19.92
CA ASP A 186 0.66 31.78 21.11
C ASP A 186 0.37 30.49 21.90
N ALA A 187 -0.18 29.45 21.26
CA ALA A 187 -0.54 28.20 21.93
C ALA A 187 0.67 27.51 22.59
N CYS A 188 0.55 27.31 23.90
CA CYS A 188 1.42 26.48 24.71
C CYS A 188 0.91 25.04 24.73
N PHE A 189 1.81 24.07 24.55
CA PHE A 189 1.46 22.65 24.58
C PHE A 189 2.13 21.94 25.74
N LEU A 190 1.36 21.12 26.43
CA LEU A 190 1.80 20.25 27.52
C LEU A 190 1.70 18.79 27.07
N TRP A 191 2.84 18.09 27.05
CA TRP A 191 2.96 16.76 26.48
C TRP A 191 3.16 15.72 27.59
N PHE A 192 2.18 14.84 27.83
CA PHE A 192 2.20 13.85 28.90
C PHE A 192 2.39 12.42 28.41
#